data_AF-A0A970L5V8-F1
#
_entry.id   AF-A0A970L5V8-F1
#
_cell.length_a   1.000
_cell.length_b   1.000
_cell.length_c   1.000
_cell.angle_alpha   90.00
_cell.angle_beta   90.00
_cell.angle_gamma   90.00
#
_symmetry.space_group_name_H-M   'P 1'
#
loop_
_entity.id
_entity.type
_entity.pdbx_description
1 polymer ?
#
loop_
_entity_poly.entity_id
_entity_poly.type
_entity_poly.pdbx_seq_one_letter_code
_entity_poly.pdbx_strand_id
1 'polypeptide(L)'
;MAILDWIVLGLFCFGLVGIILWVLKQREETSTDYFLAGRDATWIAIGASIFASNIGSEHLVGLAGAGASSGMAMAHWEMHGWIILILGWFFVPFYARSGVFTMPEFLEKRYNKGSRSVLSIISLVSYVFTKVAVTVYAGGVVFKQVFGI
;
A
#
# COMPACT_ATOMS: atom_id res chain seq x y z
N MET A 1 16.57 24.41 -8.27
CA MET A 1 15.29 24.54 -7.54
C MET A 1 15.14 25.96 -7.06
N ALA A 2 14.00 26.58 -7.34
CA ALA A 2 13.71 27.94 -6.91
C ALA A 2 13.43 27.97 -5.40
N ILE A 3 13.56 29.14 -4.76
CA ILE A 3 13.23 29.34 -3.33
C ILE A 3 11.78 28.94 -3.03
N LEU A 4 10.88 29.13 -3.99
CA LEU A 4 9.48 28.70 -3.92
C LEU A 4 9.32 27.18 -3.78
N ASP A 5 10.14 26.37 -4.46
CA ASP A 5 10.10 24.91 -4.38
C ASP A 5 10.45 24.43 -2.97
N TRP A 6 11.44 25.07 -2.34
CA TRP A 6 11.86 24.79 -0.96
C TRP A 6 10.78 25.16 0.06
N ILE A 7 10.07 26.28 -0.15
CA ILE A 7 8.97 26.69 0.73
C ILE A 7 7.81 25.70 0.63
N VAL A 8 7.44 25.27 -0.59
CA VAL A 8 6.38 24.29 -0.79
C VAL A 8 6.74 22.93 -0.19
N LEU A 9 7.99 22.48 -0.39
CA LEU A 9 8.48 21.22 0.16
C LEU A 9 8.54 21.24 1.70
N GLY A 10 9.00 22.35 2.27
CA GLY A 10 8.98 22.59 3.71
C GLY A 10 7.55 22.55 4.28
N LEU A 11 6.63 23.31 3.69
CA LEU A 11 5.22 23.35 4.11
C LEU A 11 4.58 21.96 4.04
N PHE A 12 4.85 21.20 2.97
CA PHE A 12 4.35 19.84 2.81
C PHE A 12 4.89 18.91 3.90
N CYS A 13 6.20 18.89 4.14
CA CYS A 13 6.80 18.08 5.20
C CYS A 13 6.26 18.45 6.59
N PHE A 14 6.18 19.74 6.92
CA PHE A 14 5.65 20.20 8.21
C PHE A 14 4.17 19.88 8.38
N GLY A 15 3.36 20.07 7.33
CA GLY A 15 1.94 19.69 7.34
C GLY A 15 1.75 18.19 7.55
N LEU A 16 2.55 17.37 6.87
CA LEU A 16 2.48 15.91 6.97
C LEU A 16 2.91 15.42 8.36
N VAL A 17 4.01 15.95 8.90
CA VAL A 17 4.43 15.68 10.29
C VAL A 17 3.37 16.16 11.29
N GLY A 18 2.77 17.33 11.07
CA GLY A 18 1.69 17.85 11.91
C GLY A 18 0.47 16.94 11.94
N ILE A 19 0.04 16.43 10.79
CA ILE A 19 -1.05 15.45 10.69
C ILE A 19 -0.68 14.15 11.39
N ILE A 20 0.53 13.63 11.16
CA ILE A 20 1.01 12.39 11.82
C ILE A 20 0.99 12.56 13.33
N LEU A 21 1.53 13.65 13.86
CA LEU A 21 1.58 13.91 15.30
C LEU A 21 0.19 14.11 15.89
N TRP A 22 -0.72 14.76 15.16
CA TRP A 22 -2.11 14.94 15.57
C TRP A 22 -2.87 13.61 15.63
N VAL A 23 -2.71 12.75 14.61
CA VAL A 23 -3.31 11.40 14.57
C VAL A 23 -2.70 10.49 15.64
N LEU A 24 -1.38 10.54 15.85
CA LEU A 24 -0.72 9.78 16.91
C LEU A 24 -1.19 10.21 18.30
N LYS A 25 -1.51 11.50 18.48
CA LYS A 25 -2.06 12.03 19.73
C LYS A 25 -3.53 11.67 19.94
N GLN A 26 -4.25 11.28 18.88
CA GLN A 26 -5.62 10.75 18.91
C GLN A 26 -5.69 9.23 19.11
N ARG A 27 -4.58 8.54 19.41
CA ARG A 27 -4.57 7.09 19.67
C ARG A 27 -5.53 6.72 20.81
N GLU A 28 -6.68 6.16 20.45
CA GLU A 28 -7.53 5.38 21.35
C GLU A 28 -6.90 4.01 21.64
N GLU A 29 -7.11 3.52 22.87
CA GLU A 29 -6.24 2.54 23.56
C GLU A 29 -6.41 1.07 23.15
N THR A 30 -7.14 0.75 22.08
CA THR A 30 -7.42 -0.66 21.75
C THR A 30 -7.07 -1.01 20.30
N SER A 31 -6.26 -2.06 20.13
CA SER A 31 -5.86 -2.64 18.83
C SER A 31 -7.04 -2.99 17.92
N THR A 32 -8.21 -3.23 18.50
CA THR A 32 -9.48 -3.51 17.81
C THR A 32 -10.02 -2.28 17.06
N ASP A 33 -9.99 -1.07 17.63
CA ASP A 33 -10.52 0.14 16.97
C ASP A 33 -9.60 0.65 15.86
N TYR A 34 -8.29 0.48 16.02
CA TYR A 34 -7.32 0.79 14.97
C TYR A 34 -7.46 -0.14 13.75
N PHE A 35 -7.83 -1.41 13.95
CA PHE A 35 -7.99 -2.38 12.87
C PHE A 35 -9.40 -2.40 12.25
N LEU A 36 -10.45 -2.13 13.02
CA LEU A 36 -11.83 -2.20 12.54
C LEU A 36 -12.39 -0.89 12.00
N ALA A 37 -11.63 0.21 12.05
CA ALA A 37 -12.08 1.54 11.58
C ALA A 37 -13.56 1.77 11.96
N GLY A 38 -13.88 1.51 13.23
CA GLY A 38 -15.18 1.71 13.83
C GLY A 38 -16.41 1.23 13.06
N ARG A 39 -16.42 0.10 12.32
CA ARG A 39 -17.63 -0.44 11.63
C ARG A 39 -18.38 0.51 10.67
N ASP A 40 -18.01 1.77 10.56
CA ASP A 40 -18.67 2.88 9.87
C ASP A 40 -17.76 3.54 8.82
N ALA A 41 -16.69 2.85 8.41
CA ALA A 41 -15.94 3.25 7.23
C ALA A 41 -16.87 3.19 6.00
N THR A 42 -17.21 4.35 5.46
CA THR A 42 -18.04 4.45 4.24
C THR A 42 -17.38 3.66 3.11
N TRP A 43 -18.17 3.03 2.24
CA TRP A 43 -17.65 2.22 1.13
C TRP A 43 -16.60 2.96 0.26
N ILE A 44 -16.75 4.28 0.11
CA ILE A 44 -15.81 5.15 -0.60
C ILE A 44 -14.46 5.21 0.14
N ALA A 45 -14.47 5.34 1.46
CA ALA A 45 -13.24 5.38 2.27
C ALA A 45 -12.49 4.06 2.20
N ILE A 46 -13.20 2.93 2.24
CA ILE A 46 -12.61 1.60 2.07
C ILE A 46 -12.00 1.45 0.68
N GLY A 47 -12.75 1.81 -0.37
CA GLY A 47 -12.27 1.75 -1.76
C GLY A 47 -11.04 2.63 -1.99
N ALA A 48 -11.07 3.88 -1.50
CA ALA A 48 -9.96 4.81 -1.57
C ALA A 48 -8.72 4.30 -0.82
N SER A 49 -8.89 3.67 0.34
CA SER A 49 -7.78 3.08 1.11
C SER A 49 -7.15 1.88 0.41
N ILE A 50 -7.97 0.98 -0.17
CA ILE A 50 -7.47 -0.16 -0.96
C ILE A 50 -6.71 0.36 -2.18
N PHE A 51 -7.26 1.36 -2.88
CA PHE A 51 -6.61 1.98 -4.03
C PHE A 51 -5.29 2.67 -3.64
N ALA A 52 -5.30 3.50 -2.59
CA ALA A 52 -4.11 4.18 -2.09
C ALA A 52 -3.02 3.19 -1.60
N SER A 53 -3.42 2.03 -1.08
CA SER A 53 -2.46 0.98 -0.66
C SER A 53 -1.84 0.23 -1.84
N ASN A 54 -2.49 0.26 -3.02
CA ASN A 54 -1.94 -0.30 -4.23
C ASN A 54 -1.00 0.69 -4.93
N ILE A 55 -1.36 1.97 -4.98
CA ILE A 55 -0.56 3.01 -5.66
C ILE A 55 0.64 3.45 -4.80
N GLY A 56 1.84 3.07 -5.24
CA GLY A 56 3.12 3.47 -4.63
C GLY A 56 4.06 4.23 -5.58
N SER A 57 5.24 4.59 -5.08
CA SER A 57 6.31 5.23 -5.89
C SER A 57 6.77 4.36 -7.06
N GLU A 58 6.59 3.04 -6.95
CA GLU A 58 6.80 2.05 -8.02
C GLU A 58 5.91 2.31 -9.24
N HIS A 59 4.65 2.72 -9.05
CA HIS A 59 3.76 3.09 -10.15
C HIS A 59 4.19 4.42 -10.76
N LEU A 60 4.55 5.42 -9.94
CA LEU A 60 4.94 6.74 -10.43
C LEU A 60 6.24 6.74 -11.23
N VAL A 61 7.27 6.00 -10.79
CA VAL A 61 8.57 5.97 -11.48
C VAL A 61 8.63 4.82 -12.48
N GLY A 62 8.17 3.64 -12.10
CA GLY A 62 8.23 2.42 -12.90
C GLY A 62 7.26 2.45 -14.08
N LEU A 63 5.96 2.65 -13.84
CA LEU A 63 4.97 2.67 -14.93
C LEU A 63 5.10 3.93 -15.78
N ALA A 64 5.44 5.09 -15.22
CA ALA A 64 5.69 6.28 -16.04
C ALA A 64 6.93 6.09 -16.93
N GLY A 65 8.01 5.49 -16.40
CA GLY A 65 9.20 5.16 -17.17
C GLY A 65 8.93 4.12 -18.25
N ALA A 66 8.17 3.06 -17.93
CA ALA A 66 7.74 2.05 -18.90
C ALA A 66 6.78 2.63 -19.94
N GLY A 67 5.91 3.56 -19.56
CA GLY A 67 5.02 4.27 -20.49
C GLY A 67 5.78 5.18 -21.45
N ALA A 68 6.88 5.80 -21.01
CA ALA A 68 7.75 6.60 -21.87
C ALA A 68 8.51 5.74 -22.89
N SER A 69 8.90 4.50 -22.55
CA SER A 69 9.66 3.61 -23.44
C SER A 69 8.80 2.70 -24.32
N SER A 70 7.68 2.18 -23.79
CA SER A 70 6.83 1.18 -24.44
C SER A 70 5.41 1.70 -24.79
N GLY A 71 5.10 2.95 -24.47
CA GLY A 71 3.80 3.57 -24.74
C GLY A 71 2.68 3.05 -23.85
N MET A 72 1.44 3.15 -24.35
CA MET A 72 0.21 2.77 -23.63
C MET A 72 0.02 1.26 -23.44
N ALA A 73 0.92 0.41 -23.96
CA ALA A 73 0.81 -1.04 -23.84
C ALA A 73 0.80 -1.50 -22.37
N MET A 74 1.58 -0.86 -21.51
CA MET A 74 1.64 -1.19 -20.07
C MET A 74 0.38 -0.76 -19.30
N ALA A 75 -0.44 0.16 -19.84
CA ALA A 75 -1.70 0.56 -19.21
C ALA A 75 -2.71 -0.61 -19.15
N HIS A 76 -2.55 -1.64 -19.99
CA HIS A 76 -3.36 -2.85 -19.92
C HIS A 76 -3.26 -3.53 -18.55
N TRP A 77 -2.11 -3.49 -17.88
CA TRP A 77 -1.94 -4.08 -16.54
C TRP A 77 -2.86 -3.43 -15.51
N GLU A 78 -2.93 -2.10 -15.50
CA GLU A 78 -3.83 -1.35 -14.61
C GLU A 78 -5.30 -1.52 -15.00
N MET A 79 -5.59 -1.63 -16.31
CA MET A 79 -6.94 -1.91 -16.78
C MET A 79 -7.49 -3.24 -16.29
N HIS A 80 -6.66 -4.21 -15.89
CA HIS A 80 -7.12 -5.49 -15.30
C HIS A 80 -7.52 -5.38 -13.82
N GLY A 81 -7.43 -4.18 -13.22
CA GLY A 81 -7.80 -3.93 -11.83
C GLY A 81 -9.25 -4.33 -11.48
N TRP A 82 -10.17 -4.37 -12.46
CA TRP A 82 -11.56 -4.82 -12.24
C TRP A 82 -11.66 -6.26 -11.71
N ILE A 83 -10.64 -7.10 -11.94
CA ILE A 83 -10.59 -8.47 -11.41
C ILE A 83 -10.68 -8.46 -9.88
N ILE A 84 -10.16 -7.42 -9.21
CA ILE A 84 -10.24 -7.30 -7.74
C ILE A 84 -11.68 -7.17 -7.24
N LEU A 85 -12.58 -6.60 -8.04
CA LEU A 85 -14.00 -6.48 -7.68
C LEU A 85 -14.68 -7.85 -7.69
N ILE A 86 -14.34 -8.69 -8.66
CA ILE A 86 -14.85 -10.07 -8.77
C ILE A 86 -14.29 -10.94 -7.66
N LEU A 87 -12.97 -10.86 -7.41
CA LEU A 87 -12.33 -11.56 -6.31
C LEU A 87 -12.89 -11.10 -4.97
N GLY A 88 -13.13 -9.80 -4.80
CA GLY A 88 -13.79 -9.24 -3.63
C GLY A 88 -15.16 -9.87 -3.41
N TRP A 89 -16.03 -9.86 -4.42
CA TRP A 89 -17.37 -10.44 -4.32
C TRP A 89 -17.35 -11.93 -3.94
N PHE A 90 -16.40 -12.71 -4.49
CA PHE A 90 -16.34 -14.15 -4.25
C PHE A 90 -15.65 -14.52 -2.91
N PHE A 91 -14.50 -13.91 -2.61
CA PHE A 91 -13.66 -14.29 -1.48
C PHE A 91 -13.97 -13.54 -0.19
N VAL A 92 -14.45 -12.28 -0.23
CA VAL A 92 -14.83 -11.53 0.98
C VAL A 92 -15.86 -12.28 1.84
N PRO A 93 -16.98 -12.82 1.32
CA PRO A 93 -17.96 -13.53 2.15
C PRO A 93 -17.42 -14.84 2.72
N PHE A 94 -16.36 -15.39 2.13
CA PHE A 94 -15.69 -16.58 2.61
C PHE A 94 -14.70 -16.25 3.74
N TYR A 95 -13.89 -15.21 3.57
CA TYR A 95 -12.99 -14.72 4.62
C TYR A 95 -13.74 -14.21 5.85
N ALA A 96 -14.80 -13.43 5.65
CA ALA A 96 -15.65 -12.94 6.72
C ALA A 96 -16.25 -14.07 7.59
N ARG A 97 -16.64 -15.20 6.98
CA ARG A 97 -17.15 -16.37 7.71
C ARG A 97 -16.07 -17.17 8.44
N SER A 98 -14.83 -17.13 7.96
CA SER A 98 -13.73 -17.88 8.56
C SER A 98 -13.19 -17.25 9.85
N GLY A 99 -13.47 -15.96 10.11
CA GLY A 99 -13.11 -15.24 11.33
C GLY A 99 -11.60 -15.04 11.52
N VAL A 100 -10.84 -15.08 10.42
CA VAL A 100 -9.38 -14.88 10.41
C VAL A 100 -9.06 -13.46 9.98
N PHE A 101 -8.05 -12.87 10.63
CA PHE A 101 -7.67 -11.47 10.37
C PHE A 101 -6.52 -11.37 9.36
N THR A 102 -5.76 -12.44 9.20
CA THR A 102 -4.58 -12.47 8.33
C THR A 102 -4.60 -13.65 7.36
N MET A 103 -3.97 -13.47 6.20
CA MET A 103 -3.86 -14.51 5.18
C MET A 103 -3.09 -15.76 5.68
N PRO A 104 -1.99 -15.65 6.45
CA PRO A 104 -1.31 -16.82 7.00
C PRO A 104 -2.14 -17.57 8.04
N GLU A 105 -2.98 -16.88 8.82
CA GLU A 105 -3.90 -17.49 9.78
C GLU A 105 -5.03 -18.26 9.08
N PHE A 106 -5.53 -17.74 7.94
CA PHE A 106 -6.44 -18.49 7.06
C PHE A 106 -5.82 -19.84 6.63
N LEU A 107 -4.55 -19.83 6.22
CA LEU A 107 -3.84 -21.03 5.80
C LEU A 107 -3.50 -21.97 6.97
N GLU A 108 -3.23 -21.44 8.15
CA GLU A 108 -3.05 -22.24 9.36
C GLU A 108 -4.31 -23.03 9.69
N LYS A 109 -5.48 -22.38 9.64
CA LYS A 109 -6.77 -23.01 9.91
C LYS A 109 -7.15 -24.06 8.85
N ARG A 110 -6.65 -23.92 7.62
CA ARG A 110 -6.96 -24.82 6.51
C ARG A 110 -6.00 -26.01 6.37
N TYR A 111 -4.70 -25.79 6.59
CA TYR A 111 -3.66 -26.77 6.30
C TYR A 111 -2.91 -27.20 7.57
N ASN A 112 -1.92 -26.42 8.02
CA ASN A 112 -1.12 -26.74 9.21
C ASN A 112 -0.24 -25.55 9.63
N LYS A 113 0.30 -25.58 10.85
CA LYS A 113 1.24 -24.56 11.38
C LYS A 113 2.52 -24.41 10.56
N GLY A 114 3.03 -25.50 9.97
CA GLY A 114 4.22 -25.47 9.11
C GLY A 114 4.02 -24.62 7.85
N SER A 115 2.85 -24.71 7.22
CA SER A 115 2.52 -23.91 6.03
C SER A 115 2.43 -22.41 6.33
N ARG A 116 1.95 -22.04 7.53
CA ARG A 116 1.94 -20.64 8.00
C ARG A 116 3.36 -20.08 8.07
N SER A 117 4.28 -20.78 8.72
CA SER A 117 5.65 -20.30 8.91
C SER A 117 6.38 -20.14 7.58
N VAL A 118 6.26 -21.13 6.68
CA VAL A 118 6.89 -21.07 5.36
C VAL A 118 6.32 -19.91 4.54
N LEU A 119 5.00 -19.76 4.46
CA LEU A 119 4.40 -18.66 3.71
C LEU A 119 4.76 -17.30 4.32
N SER A 120 4.69 -17.16 5.64
CA SER A 120 4.98 -15.88 6.32
C SER A 120 6.43 -15.44 6.06
N ILE A 121 7.38 -16.37 6.14
CA ILE A 121 8.79 -16.08 5.86
C ILE A 121 8.97 -15.70 4.39
N ILE A 122 8.46 -16.49 3.45
CA ILE A 122 8.59 -16.22 2.01
C ILE A 122 7.94 -14.89 1.65
N SER A 123 6.73 -14.63 2.14
CA SER A 123 6.01 -13.38 1.88
C SER A 123 6.74 -12.17 2.46
N LEU A 124 7.28 -12.27 3.68
CA LEU A 124 7.98 -11.16 4.32
C LEU A 124 9.31 -10.86 3.62
N VAL A 125 10.09 -11.90 3.30
CA VAL A 125 11.30 -11.78 2.51
C VAL A 125 10.99 -11.17 1.15
N SER A 126 9.98 -11.70 0.44
CA SER A 126 9.58 -11.20 -0.87
C SER A 126 9.16 -9.73 -0.79
N TYR A 127 8.36 -9.35 0.21
CA TYR A 127 7.90 -7.98 0.39
C TYR A 127 9.05 -6.98 0.62
N VAL A 128 10.06 -7.38 1.40
CA VAL A 128 11.25 -6.56 1.63
C VAL A 128 12.06 -6.40 0.34
N PHE A 129 12.30 -7.49 -0.39
CA PHE A 129 13.15 -7.46 -1.58
C PHE A 129 12.47 -6.87 -2.82
N THR A 130 11.15 -7.02 -2.97
CA THR A 130 10.44 -6.50 -4.14
C THR A 130 9.85 -5.13 -3.83
N LYS A 131 8.87 -5.04 -2.94
CA LYS A 131 8.16 -3.78 -2.68
C LYS A 131 9.02 -2.73 -2.01
N VAL A 132 9.64 -3.06 -0.86
CA VAL A 132 10.40 -2.05 -0.10
C VAL A 132 11.62 -1.59 -0.88
N ALA A 133 12.39 -2.52 -1.47
CA ALA A 133 13.56 -2.15 -2.25
C ALA A 133 13.22 -1.30 -3.50
N VAL A 134 12.19 -1.67 -4.27
CA VAL A 134 11.76 -0.89 -5.45
C VAL A 134 11.24 0.48 -5.03
N THR A 135 10.46 0.56 -3.95
CA THR A 135 9.94 1.83 -3.43
C THR A 135 11.06 2.79 -3.03
N VAL A 136 12.08 2.28 -2.32
CA VAL A 136 13.25 3.05 -1.89
C VAL A 136 14.12 3.45 -3.08
N TYR A 137 14.33 2.54 -4.03
CA TYR A 137 15.09 2.82 -5.25
C TYR A 137 14.41 3.89 -6.11
N ALA A 138 13.11 3.74 -6.37
CA ALA A 138 12.31 4.72 -7.11
C ALA A 138 12.34 6.09 -6.43
N GLY A 139 12.20 6.12 -5.09
CA GLY A 139 12.38 7.33 -4.30
C GLY A 139 13.77 7.95 -4.51
N GLY A 140 14.83 7.15 -4.38
CA GLY A 140 16.20 7.57 -4.60
C GLY A 140 16.46 8.16 -6.00
N VAL A 141 15.91 7.56 -7.05
CA VAL A 141 16.01 8.08 -8.43
C VAL A 141 15.33 9.44 -8.56
N VAL A 142 14.15 9.63 -7.93
CA VAL A 142 13.46 10.92 -7.93
C VAL A 142 14.29 11.97 -7.19
N PHE A 143 14.82 11.64 -6.01
CA PHE A 143 15.69 12.54 -5.26
C PHE A 143 16.95 12.91 -6.06
N LYS A 144 17.56 11.94 -6.73
CA LYS A 144 18.71 12.13 -7.63
C LYS A 144 18.40 13.17 -8.72
N GLN A 145 17.27 12.97 -9.39
CA GLN A 145 16.87 13.80 -10.54
C GLN A 145 16.43 15.22 -10.11
N VAL A 146 15.78 15.34 -8.95
CA VAL A 146 15.21 16.59 -8.44
C VAL A 146 16.26 17.45 -7.74
N PHE A 147 17.14 16.84 -6.93
CA PHE A 147 18.16 17.55 -6.15
C PHE A 147 19.54 17.59 -6.84
N GLY A 148 19.75 16.81 -7.91
CA GLY A 148 20.99 16.83 -8.69
C GLY A 148 22.20 16.21 -7.99
N ILE A 149 21.97 15.26 -7.09
CA ILE A 149 23.00 14.51 -6.34
C ILE A 149 23.32 13.22 -7.07
#